data_AF-A0A4Q7DHN6-F1
#
_entry.id   AF-A0A4Q7DHN6-F1
#
_cell.length_a   1.000
_cell.length_b   1.000
_cell.length_c   1.000
_cell.angle_alpha   90.00
_cell.angle_beta   90.00
_cell.angle_gamma   90.00
#
_symmetry.space_group_name_H-M   'P 1'
#
loop_
_entity.id
_entity.type
_entity.pdbx_description
1 polymer ?
#
loop_
_entity_poly.entity_id
_entity_poly.type
_entity_poly.pdbx_seq_one_letter_code
_entity_poly.pdbx_strand_id
1 'polypeptide(L)'
;MQTQAISNSAHNNVRQFPAPKQEGRNLTDQLGFTIEGVIDKDVMTAKAFPRDVRQCIKNIELTIAMSPEVSASCYYTLPRAGKTITGPSIRLAEICSSFWGNMQSGTRVISNNGKSVVVEGWCLDLETNAKVSHEISRGIVTKDGKPYSTDMQNTTIAAASAIAFRNVIFKTIPKVFIDQALQKAMALSVAASNQEDFEKKRQNMFENLERLGIHVEKVFAFFGKSSIQEFDLEHMKMIYGIRTSIKEGMIKADEAFALSESRSDMVNSLIDDH
;
A
#
# COMPACT_ATOMS: atom_id res chain seq x y z
N MET A 1 30.42 -90.75 35.53
CA MET A 1 29.56 -89.56 35.42
C MET A 1 30.07 -88.72 34.27
N GLN A 2 29.48 -88.91 33.09
CA GLN A 2 29.68 -88.07 31.91
C GLN A 2 28.57 -87.04 31.89
N THR A 3 28.91 -85.76 31.74
CA THR A 3 27.94 -84.71 31.44
C THR A 3 28.36 -84.03 30.15
N GLN A 4 27.48 -84.12 29.15
CA GLN A 4 27.64 -83.66 27.77
C GLN A 4 27.69 -82.13 27.70
N ALA A 5 28.55 -81.58 26.85
CA ALA A 5 28.43 -80.23 26.32
C ALA A 5 28.06 -80.34 24.84
N ILE A 6 26.83 -79.94 24.53
CA ILE A 6 26.21 -79.99 23.20
C ILE A 6 26.71 -78.81 22.38
N SER A 7 27.26 -79.12 21.20
CA SER A 7 27.48 -78.18 20.10
C SER A 7 26.16 -77.68 19.55
N ASN A 8 25.99 -76.36 19.39
CA ASN A 8 24.90 -75.84 18.56
C ASN A 8 25.41 -74.70 17.67
N SER A 9 25.72 -75.09 16.43
CA SER A 9 25.82 -74.19 15.28
C SER A 9 24.41 -73.86 14.79
N ALA A 10 23.98 -72.61 14.95
CA ALA A 10 22.81 -72.10 14.25
C ALA A 10 23.17 -70.75 13.62
N HIS A 11 23.35 -70.78 12.30
CA HIS A 11 23.53 -69.62 11.46
C HIS A 11 22.30 -68.71 11.56
N ASN A 12 22.52 -67.48 12.02
CA ASN A 12 21.51 -66.44 12.06
C ASN A 12 21.42 -65.81 10.66
N ASN A 13 20.49 -66.27 9.82
CA ASN A 13 20.30 -65.74 8.47
C ASN A 13 19.04 -64.85 8.42
N VAL A 14 19.14 -63.67 9.02
CA VAL A 14 18.15 -62.61 8.84
C VAL A 14 18.50 -61.90 7.53
N ARG A 15 17.69 -62.09 6.48
CA ARG A 15 17.80 -61.28 5.26
C ARG A 15 17.56 -59.81 5.63
N GLN A 16 18.63 -59.04 5.77
CA GLN A 16 18.55 -57.58 5.76
C GLN A 16 18.10 -57.14 4.37
N PHE A 17 16.88 -56.64 4.27
CA PHE A 17 16.50 -55.81 3.13
C PHE A 17 17.32 -54.53 3.21
N PRO A 18 18.03 -54.11 2.15
CA PRO A 18 18.72 -52.84 2.16
C PRO A 18 17.69 -51.74 2.40
N ALA A 19 17.89 -50.93 3.43
CA ALA A 19 17.12 -49.71 3.63
C ALA A 19 17.20 -48.89 2.33
N PRO A 20 16.09 -48.29 1.86
CA PRO A 20 16.14 -47.44 0.67
C PRO A 20 17.18 -46.37 0.95
N LYS A 21 18.19 -46.25 0.06
CA LYS A 21 19.15 -45.17 0.11
C LYS A 21 18.34 -43.88 0.03
N GLN A 22 18.20 -43.18 1.15
CA GLN A 22 17.72 -41.81 1.14
C GLN A 22 18.84 -41.00 0.52
N GLU A 23 18.84 -40.91 -0.82
CA GLU A 23 19.56 -39.86 -1.52
C GLU A 23 19.04 -38.56 -0.94
N GLY A 24 19.88 -37.91 -0.13
CA GLY A 24 19.57 -36.63 0.49
C GLY A 24 19.39 -35.59 -0.60
N ARG A 25 18.15 -35.45 -1.10
CA ARG A 25 17.78 -34.27 -1.88
C ARG A 25 17.91 -33.07 -0.94
N ASN A 26 18.67 -32.08 -1.39
CA ASN A 26 18.92 -30.89 -0.61
C ASN A 26 17.57 -30.22 -0.26
N LEU A 27 17.41 -29.77 1.00
CA LEU A 27 16.18 -29.14 1.48
C LEU A 27 15.79 -27.92 0.61
N THR A 28 16.79 -27.21 0.09
CA THR A 28 16.63 -26.11 -0.87
C THR A 28 15.96 -26.55 -2.17
N ASP A 29 16.31 -27.72 -2.68
CA ASP A 29 15.80 -28.24 -3.95
C ASP A 29 14.37 -28.77 -3.77
N GLN A 30 14.07 -29.36 -2.60
CA GLN A 30 12.71 -29.73 -2.21
C GLN A 30 11.80 -28.51 -2.05
N LEU A 31 12.29 -27.44 -1.43
CA LEU A 31 11.56 -26.18 -1.27
C LEU A 31 11.31 -25.51 -2.63
N GLY A 32 12.33 -25.45 -3.49
CA GLY A 32 12.21 -24.91 -4.85
C GLY A 32 11.16 -25.65 -5.68
N PHE A 33 11.23 -26.98 -5.73
CA PHE A 33 10.26 -27.82 -6.44
C PHE A 33 8.82 -27.63 -5.90
N THR A 34 8.67 -27.46 -4.59
CA THR A 34 7.37 -27.25 -3.97
C THR A 34 6.79 -25.88 -4.34
N ILE A 35 7.62 -24.82 -4.34
CA ILE A 35 7.19 -23.46 -4.69
C ILE A 35 6.80 -23.38 -6.17
N GLU A 36 7.60 -23.97 -7.06
CA GLU A 36 7.31 -24.02 -8.50
C GLU A 36 5.99 -24.76 -8.76
N GLY A 37 5.79 -25.94 -8.14
CA GLY A 37 4.55 -26.69 -8.29
C GLY A 37 3.30 -25.97 -7.75
N VAL A 38 3.44 -25.15 -6.70
CA VAL A 38 2.34 -24.31 -6.19
C VAL A 38 2.01 -23.20 -7.16
N ILE A 39 3.01 -22.48 -7.68
CA ILE A 39 2.80 -21.41 -8.66
C ILE A 39 2.16 -21.96 -9.94
N ASP A 40 2.65 -23.09 -10.44
CA ASP A 40 2.08 -23.75 -11.61
C ASP A 40 0.60 -24.11 -11.38
N LYS A 41 0.27 -24.66 -10.21
CA LYS A 41 -1.12 -24.97 -9.85
C LYS A 41 -1.99 -23.72 -9.78
N ASP A 42 -1.48 -22.63 -9.22
CA ASP A 42 -2.20 -21.36 -9.11
C ASP A 42 -2.45 -20.75 -10.49
N VAL A 43 -1.46 -20.78 -11.38
CA VAL A 43 -1.57 -20.34 -12.78
C VAL A 43 -2.55 -21.23 -13.56
N MET A 44 -2.50 -22.55 -13.38
CA MET A 44 -3.46 -23.48 -13.99
C MET A 44 -4.89 -23.18 -13.51
N THR A 45 -5.07 -22.91 -12.22
CA THR A 45 -6.38 -22.56 -11.64
C THR A 45 -6.88 -21.22 -12.19
N ALA A 46 -6.03 -20.19 -12.25
CA ALA A 46 -6.38 -18.89 -12.81
C ALA A 46 -6.79 -18.97 -14.29
N LYS A 47 -6.11 -19.81 -15.09
CA LYS A 47 -6.46 -20.04 -16.49
C LYS A 47 -7.76 -20.84 -16.66
N ALA A 48 -8.06 -21.75 -15.74
CA ALA A 48 -9.32 -22.51 -15.74
C ALA A 48 -10.52 -21.65 -15.33
N PHE A 49 -10.30 -20.66 -14.45
CA PHE A 49 -11.31 -19.74 -13.94
C PHE A 49 -10.87 -18.28 -14.19
N PRO A 50 -10.87 -17.82 -15.47
CA PRO A 50 -10.45 -16.47 -15.80
C PRO A 50 -11.39 -15.44 -15.17
N ARG A 51 -10.84 -14.26 -14.85
CA ARG A 51 -11.61 -13.18 -14.21
C ARG A 51 -12.66 -12.59 -15.17
N ASP A 52 -13.79 -12.17 -14.61
CA ASP A 52 -14.70 -11.26 -15.29
C ASP A 52 -14.31 -9.81 -14.96
N VAL A 53 -13.61 -9.17 -15.89
CA VAL A 53 -13.12 -7.79 -15.74
C VAL A 53 -14.26 -6.80 -15.42
N ARG A 54 -15.46 -6.99 -15.99
CA ARG A 54 -16.60 -6.10 -15.72
C ARG A 54 -17.06 -6.26 -14.27
N GLN A 55 -17.12 -7.49 -13.78
CA GLN A 55 -17.49 -7.76 -12.39
C GLN A 55 -16.41 -7.27 -11.41
N CYS A 56 -15.13 -7.40 -11.75
CA CYS A 56 -14.02 -6.83 -10.97
C CYS A 56 -14.18 -5.32 -10.79
N ILE A 57 -14.38 -4.59 -11.88
CA ILE A 57 -14.57 -3.13 -11.86
C ILE A 57 -15.80 -2.77 -11.03
N LYS A 58 -16.92 -3.47 -11.24
CA LYS A 58 -18.15 -3.24 -10.47
C LYS A 58 -17.92 -3.41 -8.97
N ASN A 59 -17.21 -4.45 -8.54
CA ASN A 59 -16.92 -4.69 -7.13
C ASN A 59 -16.02 -3.61 -6.52
N ILE A 60 -15.00 -3.17 -7.26
CA ILE A 60 -14.12 -2.05 -6.87
C ILE A 60 -14.96 -0.79 -6.66
N GLU A 61 -15.79 -0.44 -7.63
CA GLU A 61 -16.61 0.76 -7.59
C GLU A 61 -17.67 0.72 -6.48
N LEU A 62 -18.31 -0.43 -6.24
CA LEU A 62 -19.25 -0.61 -5.14
C LEU A 62 -18.56 -0.42 -3.79
N THR A 63 -17.35 -0.93 -3.65
CA THR A 63 -16.57 -0.78 -2.41
C THR A 63 -16.21 0.68 -2.16
N ILE A 64 -15.75 1.39 -3.19
CA ILE A 64 -15.46 2.83 -3.11
C ILE A 64 -16.71 3.62 -2.67
N ALA A 65 -17.87 3.25 -3.21
CA ALA A 65 -19.15 3.91 -2.94
C ALA A 65 -19.80 3.54 -1.59
N MET A 66 -19.20 2.65 -0.80
CA MET A 66 -19.79 2.23 0.49
C MET A 66 -19.97 3.40 1.47
N SER A 67 -19.05 4.36 1.48
CA SER A 67 -19.19 5.58 2.27
C SER A 67 -18.31 6.71 1.75
N PRO A 68 -18.64 7.99 2.05
CA PRO A 68 -17.79 9.13 1.72
C PRO A 68 -16.38 9.02 2.32
N GLU A 69 -16.23 8.41 3.51
CA GLU A 69 -14.91 8.22 4.14
C GLU A 69 -14.07 7.19 3.36
N VAL A 70 -14.68 6.09 2.87
CA VAL A 70 -13.97 5.13 2.01
C VAL A 70 -13.56 5.82 0.71
N SER A 71 -14.47 6.56 0.08
CA SER A 71 -14.17 7.35 -1.12
C SER A 71 -13.03 8.36 -0.90
N ALA A 72 -13.07 9.12 0.20
CA ALA A 72 -12.04 10.10 0.55
C ALA A 72 -10.67 9.45 0.80
N SER A 73 -10.65 8.23 1.34
CA SER A 73 -9.41 7.50 1.60
C SER A 73 -8.75 6.90 0.35
N CYS A 74 -9.44 6.87 -0.80
CA CYS A 74 -8.94 6.26 -2.05
C CYS A 74 -7.98 7.17 -2.85
N TYR A 75 -7.74 8.40 -2.40
CA TYR A 75 -6.79 9.31 -3.03
C TYR A 75 -6.03 10.13 -2.00
N TYR A 76 -4.82 10.54 -2.38
CA TYR A 76 -3.95 11.38 -1.57
C TYR A 76 -3.63 12.66 -2.33
N THR A 77 -3.27 13.71 -1.59
CA THR A 77 -2.75 14.97 -2.15
C THR A 77 -1.51 15.39 -1.40
N LEU A 78 -0.40 15.61 -2.12
CA LEU A 78 0.84 16.12 -1.58
C LEU A 78 1.15 17.53 -2.11
N PRO A 79 1.17 18.56 -1.25
CA PRO A 79 1.75 19.84 -1.62
C PRO A 79 3.28 19.74 -1.68
N ARG A 80 3.86 19.98 -2.85
CA ARG A 80 5.31 19.98 -3.08
C ARG A 80 5.69 21.12 -4.03
N ALA A 81 6.65 21.96 -3.60
CA ALA A 81 7.24 23.02 -4.41
C ALA A 81 6.19 23.89 -5.15
N GLY A 82 5.22 24.42 -4.39
CA GLY A 82 4.15 25.27 -4.92
C GLY A 82 3.02 24.52 -5.65
N LYS A 83 3.21 23.26 -6.05
CA LYS A 83 2.21 22.43 -6.76
C LYS A 83 1.59 21.39 -5.85
N THR A 84 0.35 21.01 -6.16
CA THR A 84 -0.36 19.91 -5.50
C THR A 84 -0.36 18.68 -6.40
N ILE A 85 0.16 17.56 -5.90
CA ILE A 85 0.18 16.28 -6.60
C ILE A 85 -0.93 15.42 -6.00
N THR A 86 -1.97 15.14 -6.79
CA THR A 86 -3.04 14.21 -6.39
C THR A 86 -2.84 12.88 -7.09
N GLY A 87 -3.01 11.79 -6.35
CA GLY A 87 -2.85 10.45 -6.90
C GLY A 87 -3.68 9.40 -6.16
N PRO A 88 -3.75 8.18 -6.72
CA PRO A 88 -4.45 7.07 -6.10
C PRO A 88 -3.71 6.61 -4.84
N SER A 89 -4.45 6.32 -3.77
CA SER A 89 -3.90 6.00 -2.45
C SER A 89 -3.53 4.53 -2.27
N ILE A 90 -2.92 4.16 -1.13
CA ILE A 90 -2.74 2.74 -0.78
C ILE A 90 -4.08 2.03 -0.65
N ARG A 91 -5.09 2.71 -0.09
CA ARG A 91 -6.42 2.14 0.10
C ARG A 91 -7.08 1.76 -1.23
N LEU A 92 -6.91 2.59 -2.26
CA LEU A 92 -7.42 2.24 -3.58
C LEU A 92 -6.67 1.02 -4.15
N ALA A 93 -5.36 0.92 -3.96
CA ALA A 93 -4.59 -0.26 -4.38
C ALA A 93 -5.05 -1.53 -3.66
N GLU A 94 -5.33 -1.48 -2.36
CA GLU A 94 -5.87 -2.61 -1.59
C GLU A 94 -7.23 -3.06 -2.14
N ILE A 95 -8.15 -2.12 -2.38
CA ILE A 95 -9.47 -2.41 -2.97
C ILE A 95 -9.28 -3.06 -4.34
N CYS A 96 -8.45 -2.46 -5.20
CA CYS A 96 -8.16 -3.02 -6.52
C CYS A 96 -7.59 -4.44 -6.42
N SER A 97 -6.58 -4.67 -5.57
CA SER A 97 -5.96 -6.00 -5.40
C SER A 97 -6.95 -7.05 -4.88
N SER A 98 -7.90 -6.66 -4.03
CA SER A 98 -8.90 -7.56 -3.45
C SER A 98 -9.93 -8.05 -4.47
N PHE A 99 -10.21 -7.24 -5.51
CA PHE A 99 -11.28 -7.51 -6.47
C PHE A 99 -10.81 -7.72 -7.91
N TRP A 100 -9.53 -7.49 -8.22
CA TRP A 100 -8.98 -7.74 -9.56
C TRP A 100 -8.94 -9.23 -9.91
N GLY A 101 -8.92 -10.11 -8.91
CA GLY A 101 -8.88 -11.56 -9.08
C GLY A 101 -7.53 -12.07 -9.58
N ASN A 102 -7.31 -13.39 -9.48
CA ASN A 102 -6.18 -14.11 -10.07
C ASN A 102 -4.82 -13.38 -9.92
N MET A 103 -4.52 -12.91 -8.72
CA MET A 103 -3.34 -12.09 -8.43
C MET A 103 -2.75 -12.48 -7.08
N GLN A 104 -1.42 -12.48 -7.02
CA GLN A 104 -0.65 -12.52 -5.78
C GLN A 104 0.16 -11.24 -5.67
N SER A 105 0.21 -10.64 -4.49
CA SER A 105 0.98 -9.43 -4.27
C SER A 105 1.45 -9.33 -2.83
N GLY A 106 2.50 -8.55 -2.61
CA GLY A 106 3.03 -8.35 -1.27
C GLY A 106 4.20 -7.40 -1.25
N THR A 107 4.77 -7.24 -0.06
CA THR A 107 5.98 -6.46 0.17
C THR A 107 6.96 -7.26 1.00
N ARG A 108 8.25 -6.99 0.84
CA ARG A 108 9.31 -7.55 1.67
C ARG A 108 10.45 -6.55 1.81
N VAL A 109 11.08 -6.53 2.97
CA VAL A 109 12.36 -5.82 3.14
C VAL A 109 13.44 -6.69 2.51
N ILE A 110 14.14 -6.16 1.51
CA ILE A 110 15.21 -6.88 0.80
C ILE A 110 16.61 -6.41 1.23
N SER A 111 16.71 -5.26 1.88
CA SER A 111 17.97 -4.75 2.43
C SER A 111 17.73 -3.81 3.59
N ASN A 112 18.57 -3.91 4.63
CA ASN A 112 18.69 -2.94 5.70
C ASN A 112 20.17 -2.83 6.08
N ASN A 113 20.79 -1.69 5.78
CA ASN A 113 22.22 -1.46 6.04
C ASN A 113 22.47 -0.56 7.27
N GLY A 114 21.46 -0.32 8.09
CA GLY A 114 21.53 0.56 9.26
C GLY A 114 21.49 2.07 8.95
N LYS A 115 21.62 2.47 7.68
CA LYS A 115 21.44 3.85 7.20
C LYS A 115 20.21 4.03 6.33
N SER A 116 19.88 3.01 5.55
CA SER A 116 18.70 2.94 4.71
C SER A 116 18.13 1.53 4.71
N VAL A 117 16.82 1.48 4.45
CA VAL A 117 16.07 0.25 4.20
C VAL A 117 15.59 0.27 2.76
N VAL A 118 15.60 -0.88 2.10
CA VAL A 118 15.02 -1.09 0.78
C VAL A 118 13.89 -2.10 0.91
N VAL A 119 12.70 -1.67 0.49
CA VAL A 119 11.49 -2.48 0.46
C VAL A 119 11.11 -2.74 -0.99
N GLU A 120 10.91 -4.00 -1.31
CA GLU A 120 10.39 -4.43 -2.60
C GLU A 120 8.90 -4.70 -2.47
N GLY A 121 8.12 -4.03 -3.29
CA GLY A 121 6.76 -4.45 -3.63
C GLY A 121 6.82 -5.39 -4.82
N TRP A 122 5.98 -6.42 -4.82
CA TRP A 122 5.85 -7.35 -5.94
C TRP A 122 4.39 -7.69 -6.19
N CYS A 123 4.07 -7.96 -7.45
CA CYS A 123 2.76 -8.37 -7.89
C CYS A 123 2.91 -9.35 -9.06
N LEU A 124 2.21 -10.47 -8.97
CA LEU A 124 2.11 -11.50 -9.99
C LEU A 124 0.65 -11.65 -10.39
N ASP A 125 0.35 -11.34 -11.64
CA ASP A 125 -0.94 -11.67 -12.24
C ASP A 125 -0.89 -13.12 -12.74
N LEU A 126 -1.65 -14.01 -12.11
CA LEU A 126 -1.62 -15.45 -12.36
C LEU A 126 -2.30 -15.85 -13.67
N GLU A 127 -3.14 -14.99 -14.24
CA GLU A 127 -3.87 -15.28 -15.48
C GLU A 127 -3.00 -14.94 -16.71
N THR A 128 -2.32 -13.80 -16.66
CA THR A 128 -1.43 -13.31 -17.72
C THR A 128 0.04 -13.68 -17.54
N ASN A 129 0.40 -14.20 -16.36
CA ASN A 129 1.78 -14.41 -15.89
C ASN A 129 2.65 -13.13 -15.86
N ALA A 130 2.01 -11.95 -15.85
CA ALA A 130 2.73 -10.69 -15.74
C ALA A 130 3.29 -10.53 -14.32
N LYS A 131 4.61 -10.34 -14.22
CA LYS A 131 5.31 -10.09 -12.95
C LYS A 131 5.82 -8.65 -12.92
N VAL A 132 5.46 -7.93 -11.88
CA VAL A 132 5.90 -6.56 -11.63
C VAL A 132 6.56 -6.50 -10.25
N SER A 133 7.74 -5.89 -10.18
CA SER A 133 8.36 -5.51 -8.92
C SER A 133 8.76 -4.03 -8.94
N HIS A 134 8.84 -3.45 -7.74
CA HIS A 134 9.30 -2.08 -7.57
C HIS A 134 9.94 -1.89 -6.20
N GLU A 135 11.15 -1.33 -6.20
CA GLU A 135 11.92 -1.09 -4.98
C GLU A 135 11.78 0.36 -4.53
N ILE A 136 11.61 0.55 -3.24
CA ILE A 136 11.60 1.85 -2.56
C ILE A 136 12.71 1.85 -1.51
N SER A 137 13.62 2.81 -1.62
CA SER A 137 14.63 3.07 -0.58
C SER A 137 14.21 4.24 0.31
N ARG A 138 14.43 4.08 1.62
CA ARG A 138 14.24 5.13 2.63
C ARG A 138 15.43 5.19 3.57
N GLY A 139 15.89 6.41 3.85
CA GLY A 139 16.86 6.65 4.93
C GLY A 139 16.21 6.42 6.28
N ILE A 140 16.96 5.79 7.20
CA ILE A 140 16.57 5.52 8.59
C ILE A 140 17.51 6.21 9.58
N VAL A 141 18.05 7.36 9.18
CA VAL A 141 18.99 8.19 9.95
C VAL A 141 18.49 9.63 10.00
N THR A 142 18.77 10.32 11.11
CA THR A 142 18.50 11.75 11.26
C THR A 142 19.41 12.59 10.37
N LYS A 143 19.13 13.89 10.28
CA LYS A 143 20.00 14.86 9.59
C LYS A 143 21.44 14.85 10.12
N ASP A 144 21.61 14.54 11.41
CA ASP A 144 22.90 14.45 12.08
C ASP A 144 23.59 13.08 11.91
N GLY A 145 23.01 12.18 11.10
CA GLY A 145 23.57 10.85 10.81
C GLY A 145 23.34 9.80 11.91
N LYS A 146 22.58 10.11 12.95
CA LYS A 146 22.23 9.14 14.01
C LYS A 146 21.09 8.22 13.54
N PRO A 147 21.10 6.92 13.86
CA PRO A 147 19.97 6.03 13.55
C PRO A 147 18.67 6.54 14.18
N TYR A 148 17.56 6.34 13.47
CA TYR A 148 16.22 6.53 14.02
C TYR A 148 15.95 5.59 15.19
N SER A 149 15.03 5.97 16.08
CA SER A 149 14.50 5.05 17.09
C SER A 149 13.84 3.85 16.43
N THR A 150 13.75 2.72 17.14
CA THR A 150 13.12 1.49 16.64
C THR A 150 11.71 1.75 16.10
N ASP A 151 10.90 2.52 16.84
CA ASP A 151 9.53 2.86 16.42
C ASP A 151 9.53 3.65 15.11
N MET A 152 10.42 4.63 14.98
CA MET A 152 10.53 5.44 13.78
C MET A 152 11.07 4.64 12.58
N GLN A 153 11.97 3.68 12.81
CA GLN A 153 12.38 2.72 11.78
C GLN A 153 11.20 1.87 11.31
N ASN A 154 10.42 1.31 12.24
CA ASN A 154 9.24 0.51 11.93
C ASN A 154 8.19 1.31 11.15
N THR A 155 7.89 2.55 11.56
CA THR A 155 6.99 3.44 10.83
C THR A 155 7.52 3.76 9.43
N THR A 156 8.84 4.00 9.30
CA THR A 156 9.47 4.27 7.99
C THR A 156 9.38 3.06 7.06
N ILE A 157 9.59 1.85 7.58
CA ILE A 157 9.45 0.59 6.84
C ILE A 157 8.00 0.38 6.41
N ALA A 158 7.03 0.58 7.32
CA ALA A 158 5.61 0.44 7.00
C ALA A 158 5.17 1.41 5.89
N ALA A 159 5.61 2.67 5.96
CA ALA A 159 5.34 3.65 4.91
C ALA A 159 6.00 3.27 3.57
N ALA A 160 7.24 2.76 3.60
CA ALA A 160 7.92 2.27 2.39
C ALA A 160 7.19 1.07 1.77
N SER A 161 6.73 0.11 2.59
CA SER A 161 5.90 -1.02 2.18
C SER A 161 4.60 -0.57 1.54
N ALA A 162 3.86 0.36 2.16
CA ALA A 162 2.63 0.89 1.59
C ALA A 162 2.87 1.51 0.20
N ILE A 163 3.90 2.34 0.05
CA ILE A 163 4.24 2.95 -1.24
C ILE A 163 4.63 1.90 -2.28
N ALA A 164 5.45 0.92 -1.89
CA ALA A 164 5.91 -0.13 -2.79
C ALA A 164 4.75 -1.02 -3.27
N PHE A 165 3.86 -1.45 -2.36
CA PHE A 165 2.65 -2.21 -2.67
C PHE A 165 1.75 -1.44 -3.64
N ARG A 166 1.43 -0.19 -3.32
CA ARG A 166 0.60 0.68 -4.16
C ARG A 166 1.14 0.76 -5.59
N ASN A 167 2.44 0.99 -5.72
CA ASN A 167 3.08 1.18 -7.02
C ASN A 167 3.04 -0.09 -7.87
N VAL A 168 3.21 -1.29 -7.29
CA VAL A 168 3.13 -2.53 -8.07
C VAL A 168 1.70 -2.86 -8.49
N ILE A 169 0.71 -2.66 -7.63
CA ILE A 169 -0.70 -2.89 -7.99
C ILE A 169 -1.11 -2.03 -9.19
N PHE A 170 -0.80 -0.72 -9.16
CA PHE A 170 -1.16 0.18 -10.26
C PHE A 170 -0.31 0.03 -11.52
N LYS A 171 0.81 -0.70 -11.45
CA LYS A 171 1.58 -1.11 -12.63
C LYS A 171 1.05 -2.40 -13.24
N THR A 172 0.46 -3.30 -12.43
CA THR A 172 -0.13 -4.55 -12.91
C THR A 172 -1.52 -4.35 -13.51
N ILE A 173 -2.37 -3.53 -12.87
CA ILE A 173 -3.74 -3.28 -13.33
C ILE A 173 -3.73 -2.19 -14.41
N PRO A 174 -4.41 -2.39 -15.56
CA PRO A 174 -4.48 -1.38 -16.61
C PRO A 174 -4.94 -0.01 -16.11
N LYS A 175 -4.16 1.03 -16.44
CA LYS A 175 -4.33 2.38 -15.91
C LYS A 175 -5.73 2.95 -16.09
N VAL A 176 -6.40 2.61 -17.20
CA VAL A 176 -7.78 3.08 -17.49
C VAL A 176 -8.76 2.75 -16.35
N PHE A 177 -8.65 1.57 -15.73
CA PHE A 177 -9.54 1.17 -14.64
C PHE A 177 -9.17 1.87 -13.32
N ILE A 178 -7.87 2.11 -13.10
CA ILE A 178 -7.40 2.87 -11.94
C ILE A 178 -7.86 4.33 -12.01
N ASP A 179 -7.76 4.95 -13.19
CA ASP A 179 -8.18 6.34 -13.40
C ASP A 179 -9.69 6.50 -13.23
N GLN A 180 -10.48 5.56 -13.76
CA GLN A 180 -11.94 5.54 -13.56
C GLN A 180 -12.31 5.41 -12.07
N ALA A 181 -11.69 4.46 -11.36
CA ALA A 181 -11.92 4.27 -9.93
C ALA A 181 -11.51 5.50 -9.11
N LEU A 182 -10.38 6.13 -9.44
CA LEU A 182 -9.89 7.35 -8.80
C LEU A 182 -10.85 8.53 -8.99
N GLN A 183 -11.29 8.78 -10.23
CA GLN A 183 -12.24 9.85 -10.53
C GLN A 183 -13.56 9.67 -9.77
N LYS A 184 -14.07 8.42 -9.72
CA LYS A 184 -15.27 8.08 -8.96
C LYS A 184 -15.09 8.31 -7.46
N ALA A 185 -13.97 7.88 -6.89
CA ALA A 185 -13.66 8.12 -5.49
C ALA A 185 -13.60 9.62 -5.14
N MET A 186 -12.92 10.43 -5.97
CA MET A 186 -12.84 11.87 -5.78
C MET A 186 -14.23 12.53 -5.84
N ALA A 187 -15.08 12.12 -6.80
CA ALA A 187 -16.44 12.65 -6.91
C ALA A 187 -17.31 12.28 -5.69
N LEU A 188 -17.31 11.00 -5.28
CA LEU A 188 -18.13 10.51 -4.18
C LEU A 188 -17.69 11.02 -2.80
N SER A 189 -16.41 11.35 -2.64
CA SER A 189 -15.88 11.86 -1.36
C SER A 189 -16.48 13.21 -0.94
N VAL A 190 -16.91 14.03 -1.90
CA VAL A 190 -17.49 15.36 -1.65
C VAL A 190 -18.93 15.49 -2.15
N ALA A 191 -19.49 14.42 -2.75
CA ALA A 191 -20.85 14.43 -3.25
C ALA A 191 -21.83 14.84 -2.14
N ALA A 192 -22.70 15.81 -2.41
CA ALA A 192 -23.71 16.30 -1.48
C ALA A 192 -25.10 16.23 -2.13
N SER A 193 -26.12 15.90 -1.34
CA SER A 193 -27.49 15.75 -1.84
C SER A 193 -28.19 17.10 -2.07
N ASN A 194 -27.83 18.11 -1.30
CA ASN A 194 -28.36 19.47 -1.36
C ASN A 194 -27.36 20.45 -0.71
N GLN A 195 -27.70 21.74 -0.70
CA GLN A 195 -26.86 22.80 -0.12
C GLN A 195 -26.61 22.60 1.38
N GLU A 196 -27.62 22.15 2.14
CA GLU A 196 -27.49 21.92 3.58
C GLU A 196 -26.50 20.79 3.89
N ASP A 197 -26.55 19.68 3.16
CA ASP A 197 -25.60 18.57 3.28
C ASP A 197 -24.18 19.01 2.89
N PHE A 198 -24.04 19.86 1.87
CA PHE A 198 -22.76 20.44 1.49
C PHE A 198 -22.16 21.27 2.63
N GLU A 199 -22.94 22.19 3.22
CA GLU A 199 -22.51 23.03 4.33
C GLU A 199 -22.13 22.20 5.57
N LYS A 200 -22.92 21.19 5.89
CA LYS A 200 -22.65 20.25 6.99
C LYS A 200 -21.36 19.46 6.75
N LYS A 201 -21.13 18.94 5.54
CA LYS A 201 -19.89 18.22 5.20
C LYS A 201 -18.68 19.12 5.30
N ARG A 202 -18.81 20.36 4.81
CA ARG A 202 -17.75 21.36 4.89
C ARG A 202 -17.40 21.66 6.35
N GLN A 203 -18.40 21.88 7.21
CA GLN A 203 -18.17 22.08 8.65
C GLN A 203 -17.49 20.87 9.31
N ASN A 204 -18.04 19.67 9.11
CA ASN A 204 -17.48 18.43 9.63
C ASN A 204 -16.02 18.21 9.20
N MET A 205 -15.66 18.62 7.98
CA MET A 205 -14.30 18.49 7.48
C MET A 205 -13.30 19.28 8.34
N PHE A 206 -13.62 20.54 8.68
CA PHE A 206 -12.76 21.36 9.54
C PHE A 206 -12.70 20.84 10.97
N GLU A 207 -13.82 20.38 11.54
CA GLU A 207 -13.82 19.74 12.86
C GLU A 207 -12.91 18.49 12.90
N ASN A 208 -12.89 17.71 11.82
CA ASN A 208 -11.99 16.56 11.71
C ASN A 208 -10.52 16.96 11.59
N LEU A 209 -10.21 18.11 10.98
CA LEU A 209 -8.83 18.63 10.95
C LEU A 209 -8.39 19.09 12.34
N GLU A 210 -9.25 19.77 13.09
CA GLU A 210 -8.95 20.19 14.46
C GLU A 210 -8.67 18.99 15.37
N ARG A 211 -9.44 17.89 15.24
CA ARG A 211 -9.17 16.62 15.96
C ARG A 211 -7.81 16.00 15.62
N LEU A 212 -7.24 16.33 14.47
CA LEU A 212 -5.90 15.93 14.05
C LEU A 212 -4.82 16.94 14.48
N GLY A 213 -5.17 17.97 15.25
CA GLY A 213 -4.27 19.03 15.70
C GLY A 213 -3.96 20.08 14.63
N ILE A 214 -4.76 20.14 13.56
CA ILE A 214 -4.55 21.06 12.45
C ILE A 214 -5.46 22.28 12.65
N HIS A 215 -4.86 23.40 13.02
CA HIS A 215 -5.55 24.67 13.22
C HIS A 215 -6.14 25.22 11.91
N VAL A 216 -7.39 25.66 11.97
CA VAL A 216 -8.17 26.15 10.82
C VAL A 216 -7.48 27.34 10.14
N GLU A 217 -6.82 28.21 10.91
CA GLU A 217 -6.09 29.37 10.41
C GLU A 217 -4.95 28.99 9.45
N LYS A 218 -4.28 27.85 9.70
CA LYS A 218 -3.24 27.34 8.78
C LYS A 218 -3.85 26.88 7.46
N VAL A 219 -5.03 26.27 7.51
CA VAL A 219 -5.76 25.81 6.33
C VAL A 219 -6.20 27.03 5.50
N PHE A 220 -6.76 28.04 6.14
CA PHE A 220 -7.14 29.30 5.52
C PHE A 220 -5.97 29.99 4.81
N ALA A 221 -4.84 30.13 5.51
CA ALA A 221 -3.62 30.70 4.94
C ALA A 221 -3.12 29.87 3.73
N PHE A 222 -3.12 28.54 3.83
CA PHE A 222 -2.67 27.66 2.74
C PHE A 222 -3.47 27.82 1.44
N PHE A 223 -4.78 28.06 1.56
CA PHE A 223 -5.71 28.23 0.44
C PHE A 223 -6.00 29.70 0.08
N GLY A 224 -5.45 30.66 0.83
CA GLY A 224 -5.74 32.09 0.65
C GLY A 224 -7.21 32.44 0.88
N LYS A 225 -7.85 31.82 1.88
CA LYS A 225 -9.27 31.99 2.22
C LYS A 225 -9.42 32.63 3.58
N SER A 226 -10.53 33.32 3.82
CA SER A 226 -10.78 34.00 5.11
C SER A 226 -11.85 33.32 5.96
N SER A 227 -12.62 32.41 5.37
CA SER A 227 -13.74 31.74 6.03
C SER A 227 -13.98 30.33 5.49
N ILE A 228 -14.66 29.49 6.28
CA ILE A 228 -15.09 28.14 5.87
C ILE A 228 -15.99 28.23 4.63
N GLN A 229 -16.79 29.30 4.51
CA GLN A 229 -17.79 29.47 3.45
C GLN A 229 -17.18 29.62 2.05
N GLU A 230 -15.93 30.07 1.95
CA GLU A 230 -15.21 30.23 0.68
C GLU A 230 -14.64 28.91 0.13
N PHE A 231 -14.74 27.81 0.88
CA PHE A 231 -14.30 26.50 0.44
C PHE A 231 -15.39 25.82 -0.41
N ASP A 232 -15.03 25.51 -1.65
CA ASP A 232 -15.85 24.74 -2.60
C ASP A 232 -15.47 23.24 -2.60
N LEU A 233 -16.12 22.47 -3.49
CA LEU A 233 -15.89 21.04 -3.65
C LEU A 233 -14.43 20.68 -4.01
N GLU A 234 -13.74 21.49 -4.80
CA GLU A 234 -12.34 21.21 -5.19
C GLU A 234 -11.39 21.43 -4.01
N HIS A 235 -11.62 22.47 -3.20
CA HIS A 235 -10.87 22.66 -1.96
C HIS A 235 -11.12 21.51 -0.97
N MET A 236 -12.37 21.05 -0.85
CA MET A 236 -12.72 19.90 -0.01
C MET A 236 -12.02 18.61 -0.46
N LYS A 237 -12.00 18.32 -1.77
CA LYS A 237 -11.22 17.19 -2.32
C LYS A 237 -9.75 17.34 -1.93
N MET A 238 -9.18 18.53 -2.09
CA MET A 238 -7.78 18.76 -1.75
C MET A 238 -7.48 18.47 -0.28
N ILE A 239 -8.34 18.94 0.63
CA ILE A 239 -8.21 18.71 2.07
C ILE A 239 -8.32 17.23 2.42
N TYR A 240 -9.29 16.50 1.84
CA TYR A 240 -9.40 15.06 2.05
C TYR A 240 -8.15 14.31 1.58
N GLY A 241 -7.62 14.67 0.41
CA GLY A 241 -6.38 14.08 -0.09
C GLY A 241 -5.18 14.40 0.81
N ILE A 242 -5.06 15.63 1.32
CA ILE A 242 -3.99 16.00 2.27
C ILE A 242 -4.12 15.18 3.56
N ARG A 243 -5.34 15.03 4.08
CA ARG A 243 -5.64 14.20 5.25
C ARG A 243 -5.21 12.74 5.03
N THR A 244 -5.46 12.17 3.84
CA THR A 244 -4.99 10.84 3.48
C THR A 244 -3.46 10.77 3.47
N SER A 245 -2.77 11.77 2.91
CA SER A 245 -1.30 11.84 2.93
C SER A 245 -0.72 11.86 4.35
N ILE A 246 -1.38 12.52 5.29
CA ILE A 246 -0.99 12.54 6.71
C ILE A 246 -1.18 11.15 7.32
N LYS A 247 -2.36 10.54 7.12
CA LYS A 247 -2.66 9.18 7.62
C LYS A 247 -1.68 8.12 7.08
N GLU A 248 -1.25 8.26 5.83
CA GLU A 248 -0.26 7.36 5.21
C GLU A 248 1.20 7.69 5.59
N GLY A 249 1.44 8.70 6.41
CA GLY A 249 2.78 9.11 6.84
C GLY A 249 3.64 9.70 5.72
N MET A 250 3.02 10.15 4.62
CA MET A 250 3.74 10.78 3.49
C MET A 250 4.15 12.23 3.80
N ILE A 251 3.42 12.90 4.67
CA ILE A 251 3.67 14.26 5.15
C ILE A 251 3.26 14.36 6.62
N LYS A 252 3.96 15.19 7.41
CA LYS A 252 3.56 15.44 8.80
C LYS A 252 2.40 16.43 8.85
N ALA A 253 1.54 16.30 9.86
CA ALA A 253 0.40 17.21 10.05
C ALA A 253 0.83 18.68 10.10
N ASP A 254 1.93 18.99 10.80
CA ASP A 254 2.46 20.35 10.92
C ASP A 254 2.95 20.95 9.60
N GLU A 255 3.40 20.10 8.68
CA GLU A 255 3.95 20.48 7.37
C GLU A 255 2.87 20.47 6.26
N ALA A 256 1.75 19.79 6.49
CA ALA A 256 0.72 19.52 5.49
C ALA A 256 0.04 20.77 4.92
N PHE A 257 -0.05 21.82 5.74
CA PHE A 257 -0.62 23.12 5.37
C PHE A 257 0.42 24.25 5.51
N ALA A 258 1.71 23.94 5.50
CA ALA A 258 2.75 24.94 5.50
C ALA A 258 2.78 25.69 4.15
N LEU A 259 2.90 27.01 4.20
CA LEU A 259 3.22 27.81 3.02
C LEU A 259 4.65 27.45 2.60
N SER A 260 4.83 26.90 1.40
CA SER A 260 6.16 26.76 0.83
C SER A 260 6.73 28.15 0.54
N GLU A 261 8.04 28.36 0.72
CA GLU A 261 8.72 29.65 0.42
C GLU A 261 8.32 30.20 -0.97
N SER A 262 8.23 29.34 -2.00
CA SER A 262 7.80 29.74 -3.34
C SER A 262 6.34 30.23 -3.47
N ARG A 263 5.48 29.92 -2.48
CA ARG A 263 4.09 30.39 -2.42
C ARG A 263 3.99 31.67 -1.59
N SER A 264 4.83 31.81 -0.56
CA SER A 264 4.98 33.05 0.20
C SER A 264 5.40 34.22 -0.70
N ASP A 265 6.32 33.98 -1.64
CA ASP A 265 6.76 35.00 -2.60
C ASP A 265 5.62 35.45 -3.56
N MET A 266 4.78 34.52 -4.01
CA MET A 266 3.60 34.84 -4.82
C MET A 266 2.53 35.61 -4.02
N VAL A 267 2.28 35.22 -2.77
CA VAL A 267 1.31 35.90 -1.90
C VAL A 267 1.78 37.32 -1.57
N ASN A 268 3.07 37.50 -1.26
CA ASN A 268 3.63 38.83 -1.00
C ASN A 268 3.57 39.72 -2.25
N SER A 269 3.85 39.18 -3.45
CA SER A 269 3.72 39.94 -4.70
C SER A 269 2.30 40.38 -5.04
N LEU A 270 1.28 39.70 -4.51
CA LEU A 270 -0.13 40.05 -4.72
C LEU A 270 -0.65 41.07 -3.69
N ILE A 271 0.05 41.23 -2.57
CA ILE A 271 -0.32 42.17 -1.49
C ILE A 271 0.33 43.54 -1.72
N ASP A 272 1.47 43.60 -2.42
CA ASP A 272 2.18 44.86 -2.72
C ASP A 272 1.60 45.66 -3.91
N ASP A 273 0.56 45.16 -4.60
CA ASP A 273 -0.09 45.80 -5.76
C ASP A 273 -1.43 46.52 -5.42
N HIS A 274 -1.68 46.85 -4.14
CA HIS A 274 -2.84 47.64 -3.67
C HIS A 274 -2.42 48.77 -2.74
#